data_AF-A0A917Y6F9-F1
#
_entry.id   AF-A0A917Y6F9-F1
#
_cell.length_a   1.000
_cell.length_b   1.000
_cell.length_c   1.000
_cell.angle_alpha   90.00
_cell.angle_beta   90.00
_cell.angle_gamma   90.00
#
_symmetry.space_group_name_H-M   'P 1'
#
loop_
_entity.id
_entity.type
_entity.pdbx_description
1 polymer ?
#
loop_
_entity_poly.entity_id
_entity_poly.type
_entity_poly.pdbx_seq_one_letter_code
_entity_poly.pdbx_strand_id
1 'polypeptide(L)'
;MKYLNHITLNSGDLRKSYSDEVDKETFFVLNRIYSESFSENGATFDDFHILKGTKLANGAIFTLLRKHEGGLVPILTTTALKRDVQDTWEHLHDTTTTPLKTDRNKPVSAPCVIDRLEAGAMYPQFMMALQWTGDLARILGWLALDPRKIR
;
A
#
# COMPACT_ATOMS: atom_id res chain seq x y z
N MET A 1 -0.17 -9.50 17.09
CA MET A 1 -1.24 -9.19 16.13
C MET A 1 -1.70 -10.49 15.47
N LYS A 2 -3.01 -10.72 15.28
CA LYS A 2 -3.52 -11.94 14.63
C LYS A 2 -3.74 -11.76 13.12
N TYR A 3 -4.26 -10.59 12.73
CA TYR A 3 -4.52 -10.22 11.35
C TYR A 3 -4.39 -8.70 11.18
N LEU A 4 -4.30 -8.24 9.93
CA LEU A 4 -4.49 -6.87 9.50
C LEU A 4 -5.83 -6.74 8.77
N ASN A 5 -6.61 -5.70 9.03
CA ASN A 5 -7.72 -5.35 8.15
C ASN A 5 -7.14 -4.77 6.86
N HIS A 6 -7.51 -5.29 5.69
CA HIS A 6 -7.02 -4.80 4.41
C HIS A 6 -8.23 -4.33 3.59
N ILE A 7 -8.27 -3.03 3.31
CA ILE A 7 -9.36 -2.41 2.56
C ILE A 7 -8.84 -1.70 1.32
N THR A 8 -9.55 -1.82 0.21
CA THR A 8 -9.32 -1.04 -1.01
C THR A 8 -10.41 0.00 -1.15
N LEU A 9 -10.07 1.29 -1.03
CA LEU A 9 -11.05 2.38 -0.97
C LEU A 9 -11.94 2.47 -2.22
N ASN A 10 -11.37 2.20 -3.39
CA ASN A 10 -12.06 2.27 -4.68
C ASN A 10 -13.06 1.11 -4.90
N SER A 11 -12.79 -0.08 -4.36
CA SER A 11 -13.67 -1.23 -4.49
C SER A 11 -14.60 -1.43 -3.29
N GLY A 12 -14.23 -0.90 -2.13
CA GLY A 12 -14.88 -1.19 -0.84
C GLY A 12 -14.60 -2.61 -0.34
N ASP A 13 -13.72 -3.36 -1.02
CA ASP A 13 -13.38 -4.71 -0.62
C ASP A 13 -12.58 -4.68 0.67
N LEU A 14 -13.07 -5.39 1.68
CA LEU A 14 -12.49 -5.47 3.01
C LEU A 14 -12.26 -6.94 3.35
N ARG A 15 -11.02 -7.28 3.64
CA ARG A 15 -10.64 -8.62 4.09
C ARG A 15 -9.73 -8.57 5.31
N LYS A 16 -9.56 -9.73 5.94
CA LYS A 16 -8.51 -9.94 6.93
C LYS A 16 -7.31 -10.55 6.22
N SER A 17 -6.14 -9.98 6.43
CA SER A 17 -4.88 -10.58 6.03
C SER A 17 -4.16 -11.18 7.23
N TYR A 18 -3.67 -12.40 7.05
CA TYR A 18 -2.93 -13.16 8.04
C TYR A 18 -1.45 -13.25 7.64
N SER A 19 -0.57 -13.43 8.62
CA SER A 19 0.87 -13.44 8.39
C SER A 19 1.36 -14.69 7.66
N ASP A 20 0.62 -15.80 7.77
CA ASP A 20 0.90 -17.06 7.08
C ASP A 20 0.56 -17.04 5.58
N GLU A 21 -0.13 -16.00 5.10
CA GLU A 21 -0.31 -15.75 3.66
C GLU A 21 0.93 -15.12 3.02
N VAL A 22 1.93 -14.71 3.81
CA VAL A 22 3.17 -14.14 3.30
C VAL A 22 4.20 -15.24 3.16
N ASP A 23 4.59 -15.52 1.92
CA ASP A 23 5.67 -16.43 1.63
C ASP A 23 7.02 -15.89 2.15
N LYS A 24 7.82 -16.77 2.76
CA LYS A 24 9.07 -16.41 3.44
C LYS A 24 10.20 -16.05 2.48
N GLU A 25 10.22 -16.63 1.28
CA GLU A 25 11.23 -16.25 0.28
C GLU A 25 10.96 -14.83 -0.21
N THR A 26 9.68 -14.53 -0.43
CA THR A 26 9.19 -13.20 -0.81
C THR A 26 9.51 -12.14 0.24
N PHE A 27 9.50 -12.50 1.53
CA PHE A 27 9.88 -11.59 2.63
C PHE A 27 11.28 -10.99 2.42
N PHE A 28 12.30 -11.79 2.09
CA PHE A 28 13.67 -11.27 2.02
C PHE A 28 13.85 -10.28 0.87
N VAL A 29 13.25 -10.56 -0.28
CA VAL A 29 13.28 -9.67 -1.45
C VAL A 29 12.58 -8.35 -1.12
N LEU A 30 11.37 -8.43 -0.56
CA LEU A 30 10.57 -7.24 -0.28
C LEU A 30 11.05 -6.46 0.95
N ASN A 31 11.72 -7.09 1.91
CA ASN A 31 12.29 -6.38 3.06
C ASN A 31 13.41 -5.40 2.64
N ARG A 32 14.20 -5.76 1.63
CA ARG A 32 15.17 -4.84 1.02
C ARG A 32 14.45 -3.65 0.37
N ILE A 33 13.50 -3.94 -0.52
CA ILE A 33 12.72 -2.91 -1.24
C ILE A 33 11.99 -1.99 -0.25
N TYR A 34 11.38 -2.54 0.79
CA TYR A 34 10.74 -1.79 1.87
C TYR A 34 11.72 -0.83 2.53
N SER A 35 12.91 -1.30 2.90
CA SER A 35 13.91 -0.47 3.57
C SER A 35 14.41 0.65 2.66
N GLU A 36 14.68 0.35 1.39
CA GLU A 36 15.13 1.32 0.38
C GLU A 36 14.04 2.32 -0.02
N SER A 37 12.76 1.97 0.15
CA SER A 37 11.63 2.82 -0.25
C SER A 37 11.61 4.15 0.49
N PHE A 38 12.19 4.22 1.69
CA PHE A 38 12.28 5.43 2.51
C PHE A 38 13.46 6.34 2.15
N SER A 39 14.26 5.97 1.14
CA SER A 39 15.30 6.86 0.59
C SER A 39 14.67 7.96 -0.27
N GLU A 40 15.42 9.03 -0.54
CA GLU A 40 14.97 10.16 -1.37
C GLU A 40 14.46 9.72 -2.76
N ASN A 41 15.15 8.75 -3.36
CA ASN A 41 14.82 8.21 -4.67
C ASN A 41 13.76 7.10 -4.64
N GLY A 42 13.48 6.53 -3.47
CA GLY A 42 12.69 5.31 -3.33
C GLY A 42 13.45 4.05 -3.74
N ALA A 43 12.76 2.92 -3.74
CA ALA A 43 13.29 1.63 -4.15
C ALA A 43 12.83 1.28 -5.56
N THR A 44 13.76 0.82 -6.40
CA THR A 44 13.39 0.18 -7.67
C THR A 44 12.74 -1.17 -7.35
N PHE A 45 11.46 -1.31 -7.71
CA PHE A 45 10.71 -2.56 -7.52
C PHE A 45 10.98 -3.51 -8.68
N ASP A 46 10.90 -2.99 -9.90
CA ASP A 46 11.27 -3.63 -11.15
C ASP A 46 11.70 -2.56 -12.17
N ASP A 47 11.91 -2.95 -13.44
CA ASP A 47 12.33 -2.04 -14.50
C ASP A 47 11.37 -0.85 -14.70
N PHE A 48 10.10 -1.05 -14.41
CA PHE A 48 9.01 -0.10 -14.66
C PHE A 48 8.50 0.60 -13.41
N HIS A 49 8.77 0.10 -12.20
CA HIS A 49 8.15 0.58 -10.98
C HIS A 49 9.14 1.03 -9.92
N ILE A 50 8.78 2.10 -9.22
CA ILE A 50 9.48 2.63 -8.05
C ILE A 50 8.51 2.66 -6.87
N LEU A 51 8.94 2.15 -5.73
CA LEU A 51 8.21 2.22 -4.48
C LEU A 51 8.81 3.35 -3.61
N LYS A 52 8.00 4.35 -3.28
CA LYS A 52 8.37 5.39 -2.31
C LYS A 52 7.63 5.21 -1.01
N GLY A 53 8.34 5.28 0.10
CA GLY A 53 7.84 5.12 1.45
C GLY A 53 7.99 6.40 2.26
N THR A 54 7.00 6.69 3.11
CA THR A 54 7.06 7.73 4.13
C THR A 54 6.75 7.10 5.48
N LYS A 55 7.64 7.28 6.46
CA LYS A 55 7.43 6.76 7.82
C LYS A 55 6.45 7.66 8.58
N LEU A 56 5.54 7.03 9.29
CA LEU A 56 4.65 7.69 10.24
C LEU A 56 4.97 7.20 11.66
N ALA A 57 4.57 7.96 12.68
CA ALA A 57 4.77 7.56 14.08
C ALA A 57 4.04 6.23 14.43
N ASN A 58 2.94 5.94 13.74
CA ASN A 58 2.07 4.78 13.94
C ASN A 58 2.03 3.81 12.74
N GLY A 59 2.94 3.94 11.77
CA GLY A 59 2.85 3.18 10.54
C GLY A 59 3.72 3.71 9.39
N ALA A 60 3.25 3.54 8.16
CA ALA A 60 3.90 4.05 6.96
C ALA A 60 2.91 4.22 5.81
N ILE A 61 3.24 5.11 4.88
CA ILE A 61 2.57 5.29 3.59
C ILE A 61 3.54 4.87 2.49
N PHE A 62 3.05 4.13 1.51
CA PHE A 62 3.79 3.70 0.34
C PHE A 62 3.06 4.19 -0.90
N THR A 63 3.80 4.65 -1.89
CA THR A 63 3.28 4.97 -3.22
C THR A 63 4.06 4.18 -4.25
N LEU A 64 3.34 3.34 -4.98
CA LEU A 64 3.87 2.65 -6.15
C LEU A 64 3.72 3.57 -7.36
N LEU A 65 4.85 3.91 -7.96
CA LEU A 65 4.99 4.79 -9.11
C LEU A 65 5.41 3.95 -10.30
N ARG A 66 4.81 4.21 -11.46
CA ARG A 66 5.23 3.62 -12.73
C ARG A 66 5.96 4.64 -13.59
N LYS A 67 7.08 4.22 -14.17
CA LYS A 67 7.83 4.97 -15.17
C LYS A 67 7.03 5.03 -16.47
N HIS A 68 6.90 6.23 -17.01
CA HIS A 68 6.27 6.51 -18.30
C HIS A 68 7.06 7.61 -19.03
N GLU A 69 6.81 7.80 -20.33
CA GLU A 69 7.58 8.72 -21.20
C GLU A 69 7.54 10.20 -20.72
N GLY A 70 6.64 10.56 -19.81
CA GLY A 70 6.55 11.88 -19.18
C GLY A 70 6.98 11.95 -17.70
N GLY A 71 7.52 10.87 -17.12
CA GLY A 71 7.95 10.81 -15.72
C GLY A 71 7.34 9.67 -14.92
N LEU A 72 7.20 9.90 -13.61
CA LEU A 72 6.64 8.91 -12.68
C LEU A 72 5.15 9.17 -12.45
N VAL A 73 4.33 8.15 -12.69
CA VAL A 73 2.88 8.21 -12.53
C VAL A 73 2.48 7.32 -11.34
N PRO A 74 1.81 7.84 -10.31
CA PRO A 74 1.35 7.04 -9.19
C PRO A 74 0.21 6.11 -9.62
N ILE A 75 0.27 4.85 -9.20
CA ILE A 75 -0.75 3.84 -9.52
C ILE A 75 -1.44 3.28 -8.27
N LEU A 76 -0.74 3.25 -7.14
CA LEU A 76 -1.28 2.76 -5.87
C LEU A 76 -0.67 3.55 -4.72
N THR A 77 -1.51 3.98 -3.80
CA THR A 77 -1.07 4.42 -2.47
C THR A 77 -1.57 3.41 -1.43
N THR A 78 -0.64 2.82 -0.68
CA THR A 78 -0.89 1.86 0.39
C THR A 78 -0.49 2.48 1.72
N THR A 79 -1.39 2.51 2.69
CA THR A 79 -1.10 2.97 4.05
C THR A 79 -1.21 1.80 5.01
N ALA A 80 -0.20 1.60 5.84
CA ALA A 80 -0.22 0.62 6.93
C ALA A 80 -0.23 1.36 8.27
N LEU A 81 -1.25 1.15 9.11
CA LEU A 81 -1.43 1.86 10.38
C LEU A 81 -1.72 0.90 11.54
N LYS A 82 -1.06 1.14 12.67
CA LYS A 82 -1.22 0.34 13.90
C LYS A 82 -2.38 0.81 14.77
N ARG A 83 -2.71 2.11 14.72
CA ARG A 83 -3.73 2.83 15.50
C ARG A 83 -4.02 4.18 14.83
N ASP A 84 -4.95 4.97 15.36
CA ASP A 84 -5.20 6.37 14.97
C ASP A 84 -5.40 6.55 13.45
N VAL A 85 -6.43 5.90 12.92
CA VAL A 85 -6.68 5.76 11.46
C VAL A 85 -7.35 7.00 10.85
N GLN A 86 -8.08 7.78 11.65
CA GLN A 86 -9.01 8.82 11.20
C GLN A 86 -8.35 9.83 10.26
N ASP A 87 -7.26 10.48 10.69
CA ASP A 87 -6.65 11.57 9.92
C ASP A 87 -6.15 11.10 8.55
N THR A 88 -5.49 9.94 8.51
CA THR A 88 -5.01 9.36 7.26
C THR A 88 -6.17 8.90 6.37
N TRP A 89 -7.22 8.34 6.96
CA TRP A 89 -8.43 7.93 6.24
C TRP A 89 -9.09 9.12 5.55
N GLU A 90 -9.30 10.21 6.29
CA GLU A 90 -9.85 11.46 5.76
C GLU A 90 -8.95 12.04 4.67
N HIS A 91 -7.63 12.09 4.90
CA HIS A 91 -6.70 12.60 3.92
C HIS A 91 -6.71 11.81 2.60
N LEU A 92 -6.83 10.48 2.68
CA LEU A 92 -6.96 9.62 1.49
C LEU A 92 -8.27 9.86 0.73
N HIS A 93 -9.36 10.23 1.41
CA HIS A 93 -10.62 10.61 0.78
C HIS A 93 -10.60 12.02 0.20
N ASP A 94 -9.92 12.96 0.84
CA ASP A 94 -9.94 14.37 0.45
C ASP A 94 -8.99 14.68 -0.72
N THR A 95 -7.93 13.88 -0.88
CA THR A 95 -6.90 14.10 -1.92
C THR A 95 -7.10 13.25 -3.17
N THR A 96 -8.13 12.40 -3.21
CA THR A 96 -8.39 11.57 -4.38
C THR A 96 -9.11 12.36 -5.49
N THR A 97 -8.75 12.07 -6.73
CA THR A 97 -9.52 12.49 -7.91
C THR A 97 -10.35 11.34 -8.49
N THR A 98 -10.21 10.12 -7.93
CA THR A 98 -10.93 8.93 -8.38
C THR A 98 -12.10 8.61 -7.45
N PRO A 99 -13.24 8.11 -7.97
CA PRO A 99 -14.36 7.70 -7.12
C PRO A 99 -13.97 6.62 -6.12
N LEU A 100 -14.38 6.80 -4.86
CA LEU A 100 -14.26 5.81 -3.80
C LEU A 100 -15.62 5.19 -3.50
N LYS A 101 -15.62 3.89 -3.15
CA LYS A 101 -16.83 3.17 -2.71
C LYS A 101 -17.01 3.19 -1.19
N THR A 102 -15.96 3.57 -0.47
CA THR A 102 -15.93 3.67 0.99
C THR A 102 -16.49 5.00 1.46
N ASP A 103 -16.97 5.04 2.71
CA ASP A 103 -17.54 6.23 3.32
C ASP A 103 -16.46 6.95 4.13
N ARG A 104 -16.22 8.23 3.81
CA ARG A 104 -15.24 9.10 4.49
C ARG A 104 -15.41 9.10 6.01
N ASN A 105 -16.64 8.95 6.51
CA ASN A 105 -16.92 9.02 7.95
C ASN A 105 -16.91 7.66 8.66
N LYS A 106 -16.56 6.58 7.97
CA LYS A 106 -16.54 5.21 8.51
C LYS A 106 -15.18 4.55 8.29
N PRO A 107 -14.16 4.94 9.06
CA PRO A 107 -12.83 4.36 8.93
C PRO A 107 -12.82 2.86 9.24
N VAL A 108 -11.91 2.14 8.59
CA VAL A 108 -11.61 0.76 8.95
C VAL A 108 -10.91 0.69 10.32
N SER A 109 -11.19 -0.36 11.09
CA SER A 109 -10.53 -0.58 12.38
C SER A 109 -9.04 -0.90 12.21
N ALA A 110 -8.19 -0.31 13.05
CA ALA A 110 -6.80 -0.71 13.18
C ALA A 110 -6.63 -2.09 13.86
N PRO A 111 -5.50 -2.80 13.65
CA PRO A 111 -4.43 -2.48 12.70
C PRO A 111 -4.88 -2.76 11.26
N CYS A 112 -4.49 -1.89 10.33
CA CYS A 112 -5.01 -1.93 8.96
C CYS A 112 -3.99 -1.59 7.88
N VAL A 113 -4.29 -2.07 6.68
CA VAL A 113 -3.72 -1.70 5.39
C VAL A 113 -4.85 -1.08 4.56
N ILE A 114 -4.62 0.12 4.03
CA ILE A 114 -5.59 0.87 3.25
C ILE A 114 -4.96 1.13 1.88
N ASP A 115 -5.57 0.58 0.85
CA ASP A 115 -5.16 0.79 -0.54
C ASP A 115 -6.08 1.79 -1.22
N ARG A 116 -5.47 2.72 -1.96
CA ARG A 116 -6.15 3.64 -2.86
C ARG A 116 -5.52 3.50 -4.25
N LEU A 117 -6.37 3.21 -5.24
CA LEU A 117 -5.98 3.25 -6.64
C LEU A 117 -5.91 4.70 -7.09
N GLU A 118 -4.74 5.06 -7.59
CA GLU A 118 -4.47 6.39 -8.11
C GLU A 118 -4.92 6.50 -9.57
N ALA A 119 -5.05 7.72 -10.10
CA ALA A 119 -5.50 7.94 -11.48
C ALA A 119 -4.67 7.13 -12.51
N GLY A 120 -3.38 6.90 -12.21
CA GLY A 120 -2.52 6.08 -13.06
C GLY A 120 -3.00 4.63 -13.22
N ALA A 121 -3.65 4.04 -12.21
CA ALA A 121 -4.17 2.68 -12.30
C ALA A 121 -5.20 2.49 -13.42
N MET A 122 -5.82 3.58 -13.88
CA MET A 122 -6.85 3.56 -14.93
C MET A 122 -6.26 3.56 -16.34
N TYR A 123 -4.94 3.75 -16.50
CA TYR A 123 -4.30 3.61 -17.81
C TYR A 123 -4.28 2.14 -18.24
N PRO A 124 -4.77 1.79 -19.45
CA PRO A 124 -4.85 0.39 -19.90
C PRO A 124 -3.50 -0.35 -19.81
N GLN A 125 -2.41 0.33 -20.16
CA GLN A 125 -1.06 -0.23 -20.09
C GLN A 125 -0.57 -0.51 -18.66
N PHE A 126 -1.21 0.07 -17.63
CA PHE A 126 -0.84 -0.07 -16.22
C PHE A 126 -1.68 -1.12 -15.49
N MET A 127 -2.79 -1.57 -16.09
CA MET A 127 -3.72 -2.53 -15.47
C MET A 127 -3.06 -3.87 -15.08
N MET A 128 -2.04 -4.32 -15.81
CA MET A 128 -1.31 -5.55 -15.45
C MET A 128 -0.67 -5.47 -14.06
N ALA A 129 -0.27 -4.28 -13.60
CA ALA A 129 0.29 -4.11 -12.27
C ALA A 129 -0.73 -4.43 -11.17
N LEU A 130 -2.02 -4.18 -11.42
CA LEU A 130 -3.09 -4.37 -10.44
C LEU A 130 -3.32 -5.84 -10.05
N GLN A 131 -2.80 -6.79 -10.82
CA GLN A 131 -2.93 -8.22 -10.53
C GLN A 131 -2.14 -8.65 -9.29
N TRP A 132 -1.09 -7.91 -8.92
CA TRP A 132 -0.19 -8.26 -7.83
C TRP A 132 -0.09 -7.19 -6.74
N THR A 133 -0.65 -6.00 -6.95
CA THR A 133 -0.58 -4.89 -5.97
C THR A 133 -1.21 -5.21 -4.63
N GLY A 134 -2.25 -6.05 -4.59
CA GLY A 134 -2.86 -6.49 -3.34
C GLY A 134 -1.91 -7.34 -2.48
N ASP A 135 -1.12 -8.19 -3.12
CA ASP A 135 -0.09 -8.98 -2.42
C ASP A 135 1.06 -8.10 -1.95
N LEU A 136 1.51 -7.16 -2.79
CA LEU A 136 2.49 -6.15 -2.39
C LEU A 136 2.02 -5.38 -1.15
N ALA A 137 0.80 -4.83 -1.19
CA ALA A 137 0.24 -4.03 -0.10
C ALA A 137 0.16 -4.81 1.20
N ARG A 138 -0.28 -6.09 1.13
CA ARG A 138 -0.29 -6.99 2.28
C ARG A 138 1.11 -7.12 2.90
N ILE A 139 2.13 -7.38 2.08
CA ILE A 139 3.48 -7.62 2.59
C ILE A 139 4.08 -6.34 3.18
N LEU A 140 3.90 -5.20 2.51
CA LEU A 140 4.30 -3.89 3.04
C LEU A 140 3.60 -3.58 4.36
N GLY A 141 2.32 -3.93 4.49
CA GLY A 141 1.56 -3.81 5.73
C GLY A 141 2.18 -4.58 6.89
N TRP A 142 2.51 -5.86 6.66
CA TRP A 142 3.15 -6.68 7.67
C TRP A 142 4.58 -6.21 7.99
N LEU A 143 5.36 -5.80 6.98
CA LEU A 143 6.71 -5.25 7.16
C LEU A 143 6.68 -3.97 8.00
N ALA A 144 5.70 -3.10 7.79
CA ALA A 144 5.54 -1.85 8.52
C ALA A 144 5.07 -2.05 9.97
N LEU A 145 4.19 -3.02 10.23
CA LEU A 145 3.45 -3.11 11.50
C LEU A 145 3.95 -4.21 12.45
N ASP A 146 4.38 -5.36 11.93
CA ASP A 146 4.93 -6.47 12.72
C ASP A 146 5.82 -7.41 11.88
N PRO A 147 7.00 -6.97 11.42
CA PRO A 147 7.85 -7.72 10.48
C PRO A 147 8.30 -9.08 11.03
N ARG A 148 8.31 -9.26 12.36
CA ARG A 148 8.69 -10.52 13.01
C ARG A 148 7.70 -11.65 12.75
N LYS A 149 6.46 -11.34 12.33
CA LYS A 149 5.43 -12.34 12.05
C LYS A 149 5.56 -12.98 10.67
N ILE A 150 6.29 -12.34 9.76
CA ILE A 150 6.46 -12.76 8.37
C ILE A 150 7.92 -13.04 8.01
N ARG A 151 8.80 -13.03 9.02
CA ARG A 151 10.21 -13.42 8.89
C ARG A 151 10.38 -14.94 8.97
#